data_AF-Q9KII9-F1
#
_entry.id   AF-Q9KII9-F1
#
_cell.length_a   1.000
_cell.length_b   1.000
_cell.length_c   1.000
_cell.angle_alpha   90.00
_cell.angle_beta   90.00
_cell.angle_gamma   90.00
#
_symmetry.space_group_name_H-M   'P 1'
#
loop_
_entity.id
_entity.type
_entity.pdbx_description
1 polymer ?
#
loop_
_entity_poly.entity_id
_entity_poly.type
_entity_poly.pdbx_seq_one_letter_code
_entity_poly.pdbx_strand_id
1 'polypeptide(L)'
;MLNVMEERDIQVRGYTLRLPLDVLVVASANPEDYTNRGRIITPLKDRFGAEIRTHYPLELSAEVGVIAQKAHLSAHVPDYLMQIIARFARYLRESNSVDQRSGVSARFAIAAAETVAAAARHRGAVLGETDPVARVVDLGTVIDVLRGKLEFESGEEGREQAVLEHLLRRATADTASRVLGGIDVGSLVAAVEGGSAVTTGERVSAKDVLAAIPSLPVVDKIADKLHARSEGERAAALELALEALYLAKRIDKVSGEGQTVYG
;
A
#
# COMPACT_ATOMS: atom_id res chain seq x y z
N MET A 1 35.01 -6.32 20.48
CA MET A 1 34.72 -5.67 19.18
C MET A 1 35.78 -4.62 18.84
N LEU A 2 36.07 -3.67 19.74
CA LEU A 2 37.11 -2.64 19.55
C LEU A 2 38.46 -3.24 19.09
N ASN A 3 39.06 -4.16 19.86
CA ASN A 3 40.35 -4.77 19.48
C ASN A 3 40.30 -5.55 18.16
N VAL A 4 39.15 -6.16 17.83
CA VAL A 4 38.98 -6.90 16.57
C VAL A 4 39.02 -5.95 15.36
N MET A 5 38.45 -4.76 15.49
CA MET A 5 38.38 -3.77 14.41
C MET A 5 39.72 -3.05 14.17
N GLU A 6 40.61 -2.99 15.16
CA GLU A 6 41.84 -2.19 15.09
C GLU A 6 43.12 -3.04 15.20
N GLU A 7 43.18 -3.95 16.19
CA GLU A 7 44.35 -4.78 16.50
C GLU A 7 44.29 -6.17 15.85
N ARG A 8 43.13 -6.54 15.27
CA ARG A 8 42.86 -7.85 14.63
C ARG A 8 43.16 -9.05 15.53
N ASP A 9 43.00 -8.87 16.83
CA ASP A 9 43.17 -9.92 17.82
C ASP A 9 41.94 -10.08 18.72
N ILE A 10 41.82 -11.28 19.28
CA ILE A 10 40.74 -11.66 20.18
C ILE A 10 41.37 -12.34 21.39
N GLN A 11 40.91 -11.95 22.58
CA GLN A 11 41.33 -12.59 23.83
C GLN A 11 40.34 -13.70 24.19
N VAL A 12 40.83 -14.94 24.29
CA VAL A 12 40.02 -16.11 24.67
C VAL A 12 40.67 -16.79 25.86
N ARG A 13 40.01 -16.75 27.03
CA ARG A 13 40.48 -17.39 28.27
C ARG A 13 41.95 -17.07 28.62
N GLY A 14 42.36 -15.81 28.42
CA GLY A 14 43.72 -15.34 28.74
C GLY A 14 44.74 -15.49 27.61
N TYR A 15 44.41 -16.18 26.51
CA TYR A 15 45.25 -16.24 25.32
C TYR A 15 44.88 -15.13 24.33
N THR A 16 45.89 -14.42 23.83
CA THR A 16 45.73 -13.49 22.72
C THR A 16 45.92 -14.25 21.41
N LEU A 17 44.85 -14.34 20.61
CA LEU A 17 44.87 -14.95 19.29
C LEU A 17 44.89 -13.84 18.24
N ARG A 18 45.95 -13.77 17.45
CA ARG A 18 46.01 -12.92 16.25
C ARG A 18 45.46 -13.71 15.07
N LEU A 19 44.39 -13.21 14.46
CA LEU A 19 43.76 -13.81 13.30
C LEU A 19 43.88 -12.84 12.13
N PRO A 20 44.33 -13.28 10.94
CA PRO A 20 44.29 -12.44 9.74
C PRO A 20 42.84 -12.32 9.27
N LEU A 21 42.09 -11.43 9.91
CA LEU A 21 40.68 -11.15 9.61
C LEU A 21 40.59 -10.09 8.51
N ASP A 22 39.98 -10.46 7.38
CA ASP A 22 39.54 -9.54 6.33
C ASP A 22 38.01 -9.47 6.36
N VAL A 23 37.47 -8.51 7.09
CA VAL A 23 36.04 -8.47 7.46
C VAL A 23 35.50 -7.05 7.33
N LEU A 24 34.37 -6.91 6.64
CA LEU A 24 33.57 -5.68 6.62
C LEU A 24 32.53 -5.72 7.74
N VAL A 25 32.56 -4.73 8.63
CA VAL A 25 31.57 -4.60 9.71
C VAL A 25 30.50 -3.60 9.29
N VAL A 26 29.25 -4.07 9.21
CA VAL A 26 28.06 -3.23 9.02
C VAL A 26 27.21 -3.29 10.29
N ALA A 27 26.89 -2.13 10.83
CA ALA A 27 26.04 -1.99 12.00
C ALA A 27 24.86 -1.06 11.68
N SER A 28 23.69 -1.35 12.24
CA SER A 28 22.50 -0.49 12.14
C SER A 28 22.02 -0.13 13.54
N ALA A 29 21.53 1.10 13.70
CA ALA A 29 20.93 1.56 14.95
C ALA A 29 19.73 2.45 14.65
N ASN A 30 18.71 2.42 15.50
CA ASN A 30 17.58 3.33 15.45
C ASN A 30 17.97 4.66 16.14
N PRO A 31 17.86 5.84 15.48
CA PRO A 31 18.24 7.12 16.06
C PRO A 31 17.53 7.45 17.40
N GLU A 32 16.29 7.02 17.59
CA GLU A 32 15.51 7.28 18.81
C GLU A 32 16.12 6.57 20.04
N ASP A 33 16.71 5.38 19.87
CA ASP A 33 17.31 4.59 20.95
C ASP A 33 18.58 5.25 21.54
N TYR A 34 19.16 6.23 20.82
CA TYR A 34 20.33 6.98 21.30
C TYR A 34 20.00 7.91 22.48
N THR A 35 18.73 8.23 22.70
CA THR A 35 18.33 9.20 23.74
C THR A 35 18.23 8.58 25.13
N ASN A 36 17.91 7.28 25.24
CA ASN A 36 17.47 6.72 26.51
C ASN A 36 18.44 5.76 27.21
N ARG A 37 19.33 5.00 26.53
CA ARG A 37 20.19 4.01 27.22
C ARG A 37 21.58 3.70 26.65
N GLY A 38 22.00 4.25 25.52
CA GLY A 38 23.30 3.87 24.96
C GLY A 38 23.70 4.67 23.75
N ARG A 39 24.31 5.84 23.96
CA ARG A 39 25.14 6.44 22.91
C ARG A 39 26.24 5.44 22.57
N ILE A 40 26.41 5.13 21.27
CA ILE A 40 27.66 4.52 20.79
C ILE A 40 28.79 5.39 21.34
N ILE A 41 29.66 4.79 22.15
CA ILE A 41 30.79 5.52 22.73
C ILE A 41 31.64 6.07 21.58
N THR A 42 32.10 7.31 21.71
CA THR A 42 32.91 7.99 20.69
C THR A 42 34.05 7.11 20.14
N PRO A 43 34.79 6.34 20.96
CA PRO A 43 35.86 5.46 20.47
C PRO A 43 35.40 4.36 19.50
N LEU A 44 34.13 3.94 19.55
CA LEU A 44 33.57 2.97 18.61
C LEU A 44 33.04 3.68 17.35
N LYS A 45 32.44 4.87 17.51
CA LYS A 45 31.96 5.69 16.39
C LYS A 45 33.11 6.07 15.45
N ASP A 46 34.25 6.49 16.00
CA ASP A 46 35.43 6.92 15.22
C ASP A 46 36.07 5.79 14.41
N ARG A 47 35.71 4.52 14.68
CA ARG A 47 36.22 3.35 13.97
C ARG A 47 35.35 2.92 12.78
N PHE A 48 34.20 3.56 12.55
CA PHE A 48 33.40 3.34 11.34
C PHE A 48 33.82 4.32 10.25
N GLY A 49 34.18 3.81 9.08
CA GLY A 49 34.62 4.64 7.94
C GLY A 49 33.49 5.41 7.24
N ALA A 50 32.23 5.07 7.49
CA ALA A 50 31.07 5.75 6.93
C ALA A 50 29.86 5.67 7.86
N GLU A 51 29.10 6.77 7.94
CA GLU A 51 27.79 6.81 8.56
C GLU A 51 26.74 7.00 7.46
N ILE A 52 25.86 6.02 7.27
CA ILE A 52 24.81 6.06 6.26
C ILE A 52 23.47 6.29 6.96
N ARG A 53 22.83 7.42 6.69
CA ARG A 53 21.46 7.66 7.13
C ARG A 53 20.50 7.11 6.09
N THR A 54 19.81 6.02 6.45
CA THR A 54 18.79 5.41 5.60
C THR A 54 17.50 6.22 5.59
N HIS A 55 16.75 6.12 4.50
CA HIS A 55 15.42 6.70 4.35
C HIS A 55 14.51 5.75 3.55
N TYR A 56 13.20 5.97 3.63
CA TYR A 56 12.25 5.29 2.75
C TYR A 56 12.45 5.71 1.28
N PRO A 57 12.05 4.88 0.30
CA PRO A 57 12.10 5.23 -1.12
C PRO A 57 11.50 6.61 -1.43
N LEU A 58 12.27 7.45 -2.14
CA LEU A 58 11.81 8.79 -2.52
C LEU A 58 10.83 8.74 -3.69
N GLU A 59 11.09 7.84 -4.64
CA GLU A 59 10.25 7.61 -5.81
C GLU A 59 9.15 6.59 -5.53
N LEU A 60 7.95 6.84 -6.04
CA LEU A 60 6.81 5.91 -5.88
C LEU A 60 7.09 4.56 -6.53
N SER A 61 7.73 4.54 -7.70
CA SER A 61 8.08 3.31 -8.42
C SER A 61 9.03 2.42 -7.61
N ALA A 62 9.95 3.02 -6.85
CA ALA A 62 10.84 2.29 -5.96
C ALA A 62 10.08 1.72 -4.75
N GLU A 63 9.12 2.44 -4.16
CA GLU A 63 8.24 1.91 -3.11
C GLU A 63 7.41 0.73 -3.63
N VAL A 64 6.79 0.87 -4.80
CA VAL A 64 6.04 -0.23 -5.46
C VAL A 64 6.95 -1.43 -5.71
N GLY A 65 8.19 -1.20 -6.17
CA GLY A 65 9.19 -2.25 -6.39
C GLY A 65 9.53 -3.01 -5.11
N VAL A 66 9.66 -2.32 -3.96
CA VAL A 66 9.89 -2.97 -2.67
C VAL A 66 8.69 -3.82 -2.26
N ILE A 67 7.47 -3.30 -2.41
CA ILE A 67 6.25 -4.05 -2.07
C ILE A 67 6.16 -5.30 -2.95
N ALA A 68 6.30 -5.15 -4.27
CA ALA A 68 6.24 -6.26 -5.22
C ALA A 68 7.33 -7.32 -4.99
N GLN A 69 8.54 -6.90 -4.59
CA GLN A 69 9.62 -7.83 -4.28
C GLN A 69 9.39 -8.62 -2.98
N LYS A 70 8.70 -8.03 -2.00
CA LYS A 70 8.63 -8.57 -0.63
C LYS A 70 7.29 -9.19 -0.27
N ALA A 71 6.20 -8.78 -0.92
CA ALA A 71 4.86 -9.28 -0.63
C ALA A 71 4.64 -10.67 -1.24
N HIS A 72 4.00 -11.54 -0.47
CA HIS A 72 3.52 -12.83 -0.96
C HIS A 72 2.04 -12.71 -1.35
N LEU A 73 1.78 -12.31 -2.59
CA LEU A 73 0.42 -12.09 -3.09
C LEU A 73 -0.30 -13.42 -3.35
N SER A 74 -1.49 -13.59 -2.77
CA SER A 74 -2.31 -14.81 -2.89
C SER A 74 -3.36 -14.75 -4.02
N ALA A 75 -3.45 -13.59 -4.69
CA ALA A 75 -4.29 -13.24 -5.83
C ALA A 75 -3.59 -12.13 -6.63
N HIS A 76 -4.02 -11.88 -7.87
CA HIS A 76 -3.45 -10.81 -8.68
C HIS A 76 -3.86 -9.44 -8.12
N VAL A 77 -2.89 -8.54 -7.95
CA VAL A 77 -3.13 -7.15 -7.54
C VAL A 77 -2.65 -6.23 -8.67
N PRO A 78 -3.56 -5.54 -9.37
CA PRO A 78 -3.18 -4.65 -10.46
C PRO A 78 -2.20 -3.54 -10.03
N ASP A 79 -1.33 -3.11 -10.94
CA ASP A 79 -0.27 -2.14 -10.67
C ASP A 79 -0.78 -0.81 -10.09
N TYR A 80 -1.96 -0.35 -10.53
CA TYR A 80 -2.55 0.86 -9.99
C TYR A 80 -3.03 0.68 -8.53
N LEU A 81 -3.47 -0.51 -8.11
CA LEU A 81 -3.77 -0.77 -6.70
C LEU A 81 -2.48 -0.81 -5.87
N MET A 82 -1.40 -1.38 -6.41
CA MET A 82 -0.07 -1.32 -5.77
C MET A 82 0.40 0.12 -5.59
N GLN A 83 0.17 0.99 -6.59
CA GLN A 83 0.44 2.43 -6.49
C GLN A 83 -0.42 3.12 -5.44
N ILE A 84 -1.70 2.77 -5.30
CA ILE A 84 -2.57 3.30 -4.24
C ILE A 84 -2.02 2.92 -2.86
N ILE A 85 -1.66 1.65 -2.65
CA ILE A 85 -1.10 1.17 -1.38
C ILE A 85 0.21 1.91 -1.06
N ALA A 86 1.10 2.06 -2.05
CA ALA A 86 2.34 2.78 -1.88
C ALA A 86 2.11 4.27 -1.55
N ARG A 87 1.17 4.95 -2.23
CA ARG A 87 0.80 6.34 -1.90
C ARG A 87 0.18 6.45 -0.51
N PHE A 88 -0.68 5.51 -0.14
CA PHE A 88 -1.31 5.49 1.17
C PHE A 88 -0.26 5.40 2.28
N ALA A 89 0.70 4.47 2.16
CA ALA A 89 1.80 4.36 3.11
C ALA A 89 2.63 5.67 3.20
N ARG A 90 2.89 6.34 2.08
CA ARG A 90 3.58 7.64 2.08
C ARG A 90 2.76 8.73 2.76
N TYR A 91 1.47 8.82 2.48
CA TYR A 91 0.59 9.80 3.12
C TYR A 91 0.47 9.58 4.62
N LEU A 92 0.53 8.33 5.10
CA LEU A 92 0.58 8.05 6.53
C LEU A 92 1.91 8.53 7.17
N ARG A 93 3.05 8.36 6.47
CA ARG A 93 4.36 8.89 6.93
C ARG A 93 4.45 10.42 6.93
N GLU A 94 3.58 11.09 6.18
CA GLU A 94 3.52 12.54 6.08
C GLU A 94 2.39 13.14 6.93
N SER A 95 1.54 12.30 7.53
CA SER A 95 0.35 12.74 8.25
C SER A 95 0.66 13.17 9.69
N ASN A 96 0.22 14.38 10.05
CA ASN A 96 0.29 14.89 11.43
C ASN A 96 -0.65 14.17 12.40
N SER A 97 -1.50 13.25 11.93
CA SER A 97 -2.36 12.44 12.78
C SER A 97 -1.73 11.10 13.16
N VAL A 98 -0.60 10.72 12.54
CA VAL A 98 0.14 9.49 12.82
C VAL A 98 1.38 9.83 13.63
N ASP A 99 1.67 9.08 14.68
CA ASP A 99 2.86 9.27 15.51
C ASP A 99 4.12 8.98 14.70
N GLN A 100 4.86 10.04 14.40
CA GLN A 100 6.05 9.97 13.57
C GLN A 100 7.26 9.35 14.29
N ARG A 101 7.24 9.26 15.63
CA ARG A 101 8.29 8.59 16.40
C ARG A 101 8.22 7.09 16.21
N SER A 102 7.01 6.54 16.25
CA SER A 102 6.73 5.14 15.91
C SER A 102 6.87 4.90 14.41
N GLY A 103 6.39 5.85 13.60
CA GLY A 103 6.52 5.89 12.16
C GLY A 103 5.75 4.76 11.44
N VAL A 104 5.73 4.82 10.11
CA VAL A 104 5.05 3.81 9.28
C VAL A 104 6.07 2.98 8.52
N SER A 105 6.23 1.73 8.94
CA SER A 105 7.23 0.83 8.36
C SER A 105 6.93 0.43 6.92
N ALA A 106 7.96 -0.01 6.18
CA ALA A 106 7.76 -0.67 4.88
C ALA A 106 6.92 -1.96 5.01
N ARG A 107 6.94 -2.61 6.19
CA ARG A 107 6.12 -3.80 6.47
C ARG A 107 4.62 -3.49 6.48
N PHE A 108 4.23 -2.24 6.75
CA PHE A 108 2.82 -1.83 6.63
C PHE A 108 2.35 -1.96 5.19
N ALA A 109 3.08 -1.39 4.23
CA ALA A 109 2.72 -1.42 2.81
C ALA A 109 2.76 -2.86 2.23
N ILE A 110 3.74 -3.66 2.64
CA ILE A 110 3.82 -5.09 2.29
C ILE A 110 2.59 -5.84 2.80
N ALA A 111 2.26 -5.69 4.08
CA ALA A 111 1.09 -6.32 4.66
C ALA A 111 -0.22 -5.83 4.02
N ALA A 112 -0.30 -4.55 3.64
CA ALA A 112 -1.47 -4.00 2.96
C ALA A 112 -1.70 -4.68 1.60
N ALA A 113 -0.64 -4.89 0.82
CA ALA A 113 -0.74 -5.63 -0.46
C ALA A 113 -1.14 -7.09 -0.25
N GLU A 114 -0.59 -7.76 0.77
CA GLU A 114 -0.97 -9.14 1.11
C GLU A 114 -2.42 -9.23 1.59
N THR A 115 -2.89 -8.26 2.39
CA THR A 115 -4.27 -8.16 2.87
C THR A 115 -5.23 -7.97 1.69
N VAL A 116 -4.92 -7.06 0.77
CA VAL A 116 -5.75 -6.81 -0.43
C VAL A 116 -5.80 -8.05 -1.33
N ALA A 117 -4.67 -8.73 -1.52
CA ALA A 117 -4.64 -10.00 -2.27
C ALA A 117 -5.46 -11.09 -1.57
N ALA A 118 -5.37 -11.19 -0.24
CA ALA A 118 -6.15 -12.16 0.53
C ALA A 118 -7.66 -11.87 0.48
N ALA A 119 -8.06 -10.60 0.53
CA ALA A 119 -9.45 -10.17 0.38
C ALA A 119 -9.99 -10.55 -1.00
N ALA A 120 -9.23 -10.29 -2.07
CA ALA A 120 -9.58 -10.68 -3.43
C ALA A 120 -9.71 -12.21 -3.56
N ARG A 121 -8.77 -12.98 -3.00
CA ARG A 121 -8.81 -14.45 -2.98
C ARG A 121 -10.04 -14.97 -2.25
N HIS A 122 -10.34 -14.40 -1.09
CA HIS A 122 -11.51 -14.76 -0.30
C HIS A 122 -12.81 -14.50 -1.07
N ARG A 123 -12.95 -13.31 -1.65
CA ARG A 123 -14.09 -12.97 -2.51
C ARG A 123 -14.23 -13.95 -3.68
N GLY A 124 -13.14 -14.22 -4.39
CA GLY A 124 -13.17 -15.17 -5.50
C GLY A 124 -13.58 -16.58 -5.06
N ALA A 125 -13.09 -17.07 -3.92
CA ALA A 125 -13.48 -18.37 -3.39
C ALA A 125 -14.97 -18.44 -3.00
N VAL A 126 -15.52 -17.38 -2.41
CA VAL A 126 -16.94 -17.29 -2.03
C VAL A 126 -17.85 -17.23 -3.26
N LEU A 127 -17.42 -16.52 -4.31
CA LEU A 127 -18.21 -16.28 -5.51
C LEU A 127 -17.93 -17.26 -6.66
N GLY A 128 -16.99 -18.19 -6.48
CA GLY A 128 -16.62 -19.18 -7.49
C GLY A 128 -15.77 -18.62 -8.65
N GLU A 129 -15.05 -17.52 -8.44
CA GLU A 129 -14.11 -16.96 -9.43
C GLU A 129 -12.81 -17.78 -9.43
N THR A 130 -12.38 -18.23 -10.61
CA THR A 130 -11.19 -19.09 -10.77
C THR A 130 -9.88 -18.33 -10.73
N ASP A 131 -9.87 -17.07 -11.16
CA ASP A 131 -8.72 -16.18 -11.18
C ASP A 131 -9.05 -14.87 -10.44
N PRO A 132 -8.93 -14.85 -9.10
CA PRO A 132 -9.30 -13.68 -8.31
C PRO A 132 -8.33 -12.52 -8.58
N VAL A 133 -8.91 -11.37 -8.92
CA VAL A 133 -8.20 -10.11 -9.12
C VAL A 133 -8.68 -9.10 -8.09
N ALA A 134 -7.74 -8.43 -7.42
CA ALA A 134 -8.06 -7.39 -6.45
C ALA A 134 -8.69 -6.17 -7.12
N ARG A 135 -9.68 -5.59 -6.44
CA ARG A 135 -10.44 -4.40 -6.84
C ARG A 135 -10.33 -3.31 -5.77
N VAL A 136 -10.93 -2.15 -6.03
CA VAL A 136 -10.89 -1.00 -5.11
C VAL A 136 -11.59 -1.32 -3.79
N VAL A 137 -12.67 -2.10 -3.81
CA VAL A 137 -13.41 -2.55 -2.63
C VAL A 137 -12.52 -3.33 -1.67
N ASP A 138 -11.56 -4.09 -2.20
CA ASP A 138 -10.65 -4.90 -1.39
C ASP A 138 -9.67 -4.01 -0.59
N LEU A 139 -9.46 -2.74 -0.97
CA LEU A 139 -8.62 -1.79 -0.21
C LEU A 139 -9.20 -1.42 1.16
N GLY A 140 -10.53 -1.51 1.34
CA GLY A 140 -11.17 -1.22 2.63
C GLY A 140 -10.65 -2.10 3.76
N THR A 141 -10.38 -3.38 3.43
CA THR A 141 -9.87 -4.38 4.39
C THR A 141 -8.52 -4.01 5.01
N VAL A 142 -7.73 -3.15 4.34
CA VAL A 142 -6.47 -2.62 4.88
C VAL A 142 -6.72 -1.83 6.17
N ILE A 143 -7.79 -1.03 6.21
CA ILE A 143 -8.14 -0.20 7.37
C ILE A 143 -8.55 -1.10 8.53
N ASP A 144 -9.41 -2.09 8.27
CA ASP A 144 -9.92 -2.99 9.30
C ASP A 144 -8.80 -3.84 9.94
N VAL A 145 -7.88 -4.34 9.12
CA VAL A 145 -6.86 -5.30 9.57
C VAL A 145 -5.59 -4.62 10.08
N LEU A 146 -5.18 -3.50 9.47
CA LEU A 146 -3.87 -2.91 9.73
C LEU A 146 -3.90 -1.62 10.55
N ARG A 147 -5.07 -1.13 10.99
CA ARG A 147 -5.15 0.01 11.92
C ARG A 147 -4.27 -0.19 13.16
N GLY A 148 -4.27 -1.39 13.74
CA GLY A 148 -3.46 -1.71 14.93
C GLY A 148 -1.95 -1.77 14.69
N LYS A 149 -1.47 -1.59 13.45
CA LYS A 149 -0.04 -1.45 13.12
C LYS A 149 0.41 0.02 13.06
N LEU A 150 -0.48 0.95 13.39
CA LEU A 150 -0.25 2.38 13.36
C LEU A 150 -0.48 2.95 14.75
N GLU A 151 0.43 3.81 15.17
CA GLU A 151 0.28 4.64 16.36
C GLU A 151 -0.19 6.03 15.91
N PHE A 152 -1.14 6.61 16.62
CA PHE A 152 -1.73 7.90 16.29
C PHE A 152 -1.29 8.97 17.28
N GLU A 153 -1.28 10.22 16.81
CA GLU A 153 -0.95 11.37 17.67
C GLU A 153 -2.02 11.57 18.76
N SER A 154 -1.58 12.15 19.89
CA SER A 154 -2.48 12.43 21.01
C SER A 154 -3.59 13.39 20.59
N GLY A 155 -4.85 12.98 20.74
CA GLY A 155 -6.04 13.76 20.36
C GLY A 155 -6.75 13.26 19.09
N GLU A 156 -6.23 12.23 18.43
CA GLU A 156 -6.90 11.51 17.34
C GLU A 156 -7.77 10.34 17.83
N GLU A 157 -7.95 10.20 19.14
CA GLU A 157 -8.79 9.17 19.75
C GLU A 157 -10.20 9.19 19.17
N GLY A 158 -10.63 8.08 18.60
CA GLY A 158 -11.94 7.93 17.95
C GLY A 158 -12.03 8.52 16.54
N ARG A 159 -10.95 9.10 16.00
CA ARG A 159 -10.87 9.63 14.62
C ARG A 159 -9.95 8.81 13.72
N GLU A 160 -9.27 7.82 14.25
CA GLU A 160 -8.25 7.03 13.55
C GLU A 160 -8.79 6.45 12.24
N GLN A 161 -9.98 5.84 12.30
CA GLN A 161 -10.62 5.26 11.13
C GLN A 161 -10.94 6.32 10.07
N ALA A 162 -11.51 7.46 10.46
CA ALA A 162 -11.85 8.53 9.53
C ALA A 162 -10.59 9.11 8.85
N VAL A 163 -9.48 9.21 9.58
CA VAL A 163 -8.18 9.64 9.05
C VAL A 163 -7.67 8.63 8.02
N LEU A 164 -7.68 7.33 8.34
CA LEU A 164 -7.25 6.28 7.41
C LEU A 164 -8.10 6.27 6.14
N GLU A 165 -9.42 6.35 6.26
CA GLU A 165 -10.35 6.41 5.14
C GLU A 165 -10.13 7.67 4.27
N HIS A 166 -9.84 8.81 4.90
CA HIS A 166 -9.52 10.03 4.17
C HIS A 166 -8.22 9.89 3.37
N LEU A 167 -7.15 9.39 4.00
CA LEU A 167 -5.85 9.23 3.35
C LEU A 167 -5.89 8.17 2.25
N LEU A 168 -6.65 7.09 2.44
CA LEU A 168 -6.87 6.07 1.40
C LEU A 168 -7.65 6.64 0.21
N ARG A 169 -8.75 7.37 0.46
CA ARG A 169 -9.49 8.07 -0.61
C ARG A 169 -8.60 9.03 -1.41
N ARG A 170 -7.73 9.78 -0.72
CA ARG A 170 -6.76 10.67 -1.37
C ARG A 170 -5.77 9.89 -2.24
N ALA A 171 -5.21 8.79 -1.72
CA ALA A 171 -4.30 7.91 -2.48
C ALA A 171 -4.96 7.32 -3.73
N THR A 172 -6.23 6.92 -3.60
CA THR A 172 -7.06 6.44 -4.72
C THR A 172 -7.28 7.53 -5.75
N ALA A 173 -7.73 8.72 -5.35
CA ALA A 173 -7.95 9.86 -6.26
C ALA A 173 -6.67 10.23 -7.03
N ASP A 174 -5.54 10.35 -6.33
CA ASP A 174 -4.27 10.76 -6.93
C ASP A 174 -3.72 9.72 -7.90
N THR A 175 -3.96 8.44 -7.64
CA THR A 175 -3.60 7.37 -8.57
C THR A 175 -4.53 7.35 -9.77
N ALA A 176 -5.84 7.36 -9.54
CA ALA A 176 -6.85 7.35 -10.59
C ALA A 176 -6.69 8.51 -11.57
N SER A 177 -6.48 9.73 -11.06
CA SER A 177 -6.22 10.93 -11.88
C SER A 177 -5.04 10.73 -12.84
N ARG A 178 -3.96 10.09 -12.37
CA ARG A 178 -2.76 9.83 -13.18
C ARG A 178 -2.96 8.73 -14.21
N VAL A 179 -3.60 7.62 -13.83
CA VAL A 179 -3.74 6.45 -14.72
C VAL A 179 -4.93 6.55 -15.67
N LEU A 180 -5.98 7.28 -15.30
CA LEU A 180 -7.18 7.48 -16.15
C LEU A 180 -7.17 8.82 -16.89
N GLY A 181 -6.34 9.79 -16.50
CA GLY A 181 -6.32 11.15 -17.06
C GLY A 181 -6.29 11.23 -18.59
N GLY A 182 -7.20 12.00 -19.19
CA GLY A 182 -7.32 12.11 -20.65
C GLY A 182 -8.32 11.14 -21.30
N ILE A 183 -9.01 10.29 -20.53
CA ILE A 183 -10.17 9.55 -21.02
C ILE A 183 -11.43 10.42 -20.86
N ASP A 184 -12.20 10.55 -21.94
CA ASP A 184 -13.56 11.11 -21.85
C ASP A 184 -14.52 10.07 -21.25
N VAL A 185 -14.94 10.34 -20.01
CA VAL A 185 -15.83 9.49 -19.21
C VAL A 185 -17.29 9.96 -19.22
N GLY A 186 -17.65 10.90 -20.11
CA GLY A 186 -19.02 11.44 -20.18
C GLY A 186 -20.10 10.38 -20.41
N SER A 187 -19.85 9.42 -21.30
CA SER A 187 -20.80 8.32 -21.56
C SER A 187 -20.94 7.36 -20.38
N LEU A 188 -19.90 7.21 -19.56
CA LEU A 188 -19.95 6.39 -18.35
C LEU A 188 -20.82 7.06 -17.27
N VAL A 189 -20.63 8.37 -17.06
CA VAL A 189 -21.45 9.15 -16.13
C VAL A 189 -22.92 9.12 -16.53
N ALA A 190 -23.23 9.37 -17.81
CA ALA A 190 -24.60 9.36 -18.31
C ALA A 190 -25.27 7.98 -18.16
N ALA A 191 -24.52 6.88 -18.30
CA ALA A 191 -25.07 5.53 -18.10
C ALA A 191 -25.41 5.27 -16.63
N VAL A 192 -24.53 5.68 -15.72
CA VAL A 192 -24.72 5.50 -14.26
C VAL A 192 -25.92 6.32 -13.77
N GLU A 193 -25.97 7.63 -14.09
CA GLU A 193 -27.09 8.51 -13.72
C GLU A 193 -28.40 8.13 -14.44
N GLY A 194 -28.31 7.54 -15.63
CA GLY A 194 -29.44 7.11 -16.46
C GLY A 194 -30.13 5.82 -15.99
N GLY A 195 -29.83 5.33 -14.78
CA GLY A 195 -30.46 4.15 -14.18
C GLY A 195 -29.63 2.86 -14.27
N SER A 196 -28.38 2.93 -14.73
CA SER A 196 -27.43 1.80 -14.68
C SER A 196 -26.57 1.89 -13.41
N ALA A 197 -27.21 1.94 -12.25
CA ALA A 197 -26.49 1.97 -10.97
C ALA A 197 -25.63 0.71 -10.83
N VAL A 198 -24.37 0.89 -10.46
CA VAL A 198 -23.39 -0.18 -10.40
C VAL A 198 -23.18 -0.59 -8.96
N THR A 199 -23.65 -1.79 -8.63
CA THR A 199 -23.35 -2.42 -7.35
C THR A 199 -22.02 -3.14 -7.46
N THR A 200 -21.07 -2.82 -6.57
CA THR A 200 -19.89 -3.61 -6.26
C THR A 200 -19.87 -3.97 -4.78
N GLY A 201 -18.95 -4.82 -4.36
CA GLY A 201 -18.88 -5.30 -2.99
C GLY A 201 -18.01 -6.53 -2.83
N GLU A 202 -17.80 -6.93 -1.59
CA GLU A 202 -17.11 -8.18 -1.24
C GLU A 202 -17.90 -9.42 -1.68
N ARG A 203 -19.20 -9.25 -1.96
CA ARG A 203 -20.14 -10.30 -2.39
C ARG A 203 -20.65 -10.12 -3.82
N VAL A 204 -19.98 -9.32 -4.65
CA VAL A 204 -20.37 -9.07 -6.04
C VAL A 204 -19.27 -9.56 -6.97
N SER A 205 -19.60 -10.42 -7.94
CA SER A 205 -18.61 -11.00 -8.84
C SER A 205 -18.10 -9.98 -9.86
N ALA A 206 -16.93 -10.24 -10.45
CA ALA A 206 -16.39 -9.46 -11.56
C ALA A 206 -17.37 -9.42 -12.73
N LYS A 207 -17.98 -10.56 -13.05
CA LYS A 207 -19.04 -10.69 -14.06
C LYS A 207 -20.23 -9.77 -13.78
N ASP A 208 -20.73 -9.75 -12.54
CA ASP A 208 -21.89 -8.92 -12.19
C ASP A 208 -21.57 -7.42 -12.25
N VAL A 209 -20.37 -7.02 -11.81
CA VAL A 209 -19.90 -5.63 -11.93
C VAL A 209 -19.85 -5.19 -13.39
N LEU A 210 -19.34 -6.04 -14.28
CA LEU A 210 -19.27 -5.74 -15.72
C LEU A 210 -20.64 -5.75 -16.39
N ALA A 211 -21.56 -6.62 -15.95
CA ALA A 211 -22.91 -6.70 -16.49
C ALA A 211 -23.81 -5.53 -16.06
N ALA A 212 -23.43 -4.80 -14.99
CA ALA A 212 -24.20 -3.67 -14.48
C ALA A 212 -24.20 -2.44 -15.41
N ILE A 213 -23.23 -2.32 -16.31
CA ILE A 213 -23.15 -1.23 -17.28
C ILE A 213 -23.35 -1.79 -18.70
N PRO A 214 -24.10 -1.12 -19.58
CA PRO A 214 -24.13 -1.49 -20.99
C PRO A 214 -22.73 -1.50 -21.61
N SER A 215 -22.57 -2.19 -22.74
CA SER A 215 -21.31 -2.20 -23.48
C SER A 215 -21.01 -0.78 -24.01
N LEU A 216 -20.13 -0.06 -23.31
CA LEU A 216 -19.70 1.28 -23.68
C LEU A 216 -18.24 1.28 -24.17
N PRO A 217 -17.91 1.93 -25.30
CA PRO A 217 -16.53 2.02 -25.80
C PRO A 217 -15.55 2.64 -24.78
N VAL A 218 -16.04 3.45 -23.84
CA VAL A 218 -15.20 4.03 -22.78
C VAL A 218 -14.68 2.98 -21.80
N VAL A 219 -15.46 1.92 -21.52
CA VAL A 219 -15.05 0.84 -20.61
C VAL A 219 -13.89 0.06 -21.24
N ASP A 220 -13.96 -0.19 -22.56
CA ASP A 220 -12.86 -0.83 -23.29
C ASP A 220 -11.60 0.06 -23.34
N LYS A 221 -11.76 1.37 -23.55
CA LYS A 221 -10.63 2.33 -23.47
C LYS A 221 -9.97 2.35 -22.09
N ILE A 222 -10.77 2.29 -21.02
CA ILE A 222 -10.26 2.21 -19.64
C ILE A 222 -9.50 0.91 -19.44
N ALA A 223 -10.07 -0.22 -19.87
CA ALA A 223 -9.43 -1.52 -19.78
C ALA A 223 -8.10 -1.56 -20.55
N ASP A 224 -8.08 -1.04 -21.79
CA ASP A 224 -6.87 -0.98 -22.60
C ASP A 224 -5.76 -0.14 -21.96
N LYS A 225 -6.13 1.02 -21.42
CA LYS A 225 -5.18 1.93 -20.78
C LYS A 225 -4.58 1.35 -19.50
N LEU A 226 -5.36 0.57 -18.75
CA LEU A 226 -4.91 -0.11 -17.54
C LEU A 226 -4.37 -1.52 -17.81
N HIS A 227 -4.21 -1.89 -19.08
CA HIS A 227 -3.78 -3.22 -19.51
C HIS A 227 -4.62 -4.37 -18.96
N ALA A 228 -5.90 -4.12 -18.68
CA ALA A 228 -6.85 -5.11 -18.22
C ALA A 228 -7.33 -5.99 -19.38
N ARG A 229 -7.14 -7.30 -19.25
CA ARG A 229 -7.46 -8.33 -20.26
C ARG A 229 -8.41 -9.39 -19.72
N SER A 230 -8.23 -9.81 -18.47
CA SER A 230 -9.13 -10.78 -17.83
C SER A 230 -10.44 -10.12 -17.38
N GLU A 231 -11.45 -10.95 -17.08
CA GLU A 231 -12.73 -10.47 -16.52
C GLU A 231 -12.51 -9.72 -15.19
N GLY A 232 -11.68 -10.28 -14.30
CA GLY A 232 -11.35 -9.68 -13.01
C GLY A 232 -10.62 -8.35 -13.15
N GLU A 233 -9.65 -8.25 -14.06
CA GLU A 233 -8.92 -7.01 -14.34
C GLU A 233 -9.85 -5.93 -14.91
N ARG A 234 -10.75 -6.29 -15.83
CA ARG A 234 -11.72 -5.33 -16.41
C ARG A 234 -12.69 -4.83 -15.35
N ALA A 235 -13.17 -5.70 -14.46
CA ALA A 235 -14.02 -5.29 -13.34
C ALA A 235 -13.26 -4.36 -12.39
N ALA A 236 -12.01 -4.67 -12.06
CA ALA A 236 -11.16 -3.84 -11.22
C ALA A 236 -10.90 -2.45 -11.85
N ALA A 237 -10.70 -2.40 -13.16
CA ALA A 237 -10.49 -1.17 -13.92
C ALA A 237 -11.74 -0.29 -13.96
N LEU A 238 -12.92 -0.91 -14.17
CA LEU A 238 -14.20 -0.22 -14.13
C LEU A 238 -14.47 0.36 -12.73
N GLU A 239 -14.19 -0.42 -11.68
CA GLU A 239 -14.40 -0.01 -10.30
C GLU A 239 -13.51 1.19 -9.92
N LEU A 240 -12.26 1.22 -10.38
CA LEU A 240 -11.39 2.39 -10.24
C LEU A 240 -11.98 3.63 -10.91
N ALA A 241 -12.55 3.48 -12.11
CA ALA A 241 -13.15 4.59 -12.83
C ALA A 241 -14.40 5.13 -12.12
N LEU A 242 -15.24 4.25 -11.58
CA LEU A 242 -16.42 4.64 -10.80
C LEU A 242 -16.01 5.36 -9.50
N GLU A 243 -15.04 4.82 -8.77
CA GLU A 243 -14.52 5.48 -7.56
C GLU A 243 -13.91 6.85 -7.90
N ALA A 244 -13.20 6.96 -9.02
CA ALA A 244 -12.63 8.24 -9.47
C ALA A 244 -13.71 9.28 -9.80
N LEU A 245 -14.80 8.86 -10.45
CA LEU A 245 -15.95 9.72 -10.74
C LEU A 245 -16.64 10.20 -9.46
N TYR A 246 -16.83 9.31 -8.50
CA TYR A 246 -17.38 9.66 -7.19
C TYR A 246 -16.48 10.67 -6.45
N LEU A 247 -15.17 10.41 -6.38
CA LEU A 247 -14.22 11.30 -5.71
C LEU A 247 -14.11 12.67 -6.41
N ALA A 248 -14.41 12.72 -7.73
CA ALA A 248 -14.54 13.95 -8.50
C ALA A 248 -15.93 14.60 -8.40
N LYS A 249 -16.84 14.08 -7.55
CA LYS A 249 -18.23 14.54 -7.36
C LYS A 249 -19.05 14.57 -8.66
N ARG A 250 -18.82 13.59 -9.53
CA ARG A 250 -19.54 13.44 -10.81
C ARG A 250 -20.67 12.41 -10.77
N ILE A 251 -20.65 11.52 -9.78
CA ILE A 251 -21.70 10.52 -9.52
C ILE A 251 -21.82 10.36 -8.01
N ASP A 252 -22.95 9.84 -7.55
CA ASP A 252 -23.18 9.52 -6.15
C ASP A 252 -22.69 8.10 -5.80
N LYS A 253 -22.44 7.90 -4.50
CA LYS A 253 -22.01 6.61 -3.94
C LYS A 253 -22.72 6.38 -2.61
N VAL A 254 -23.31 5.21 -2.47
CA VAL A 254 -23.89 4.72 -1.21
C VAL A 254 -23.17 3.43 -0.83
N SER A 255 -22.62 3.38 0.37
CA SER A 255 -21.94 2.20 0.91
C SER A 255 -22.64 1.71 2.18
N GLY A 256 -22.87 0.39 2.26
CA GLY A 256 -23.56 -0.26 3.38
C GLY A 256 -23.53 -1.79 3.26
N GLU A 257 -23.50 -2.49 4.40
CA GLU A 257 -23.59 -3.96 4.49
C GLU A 257 -22.64 -4.75 3.55
N GLY A 258 -21.43 -4.23 3.29
CA GLY A 258 -20.43 -4.87 2.43
C GLY A 258 -20.68 -4.69 0.93
N GLN A 259 -21.62 -3.82 0.56
CA GLN A 259 -21.90 -3.39 -0.80
C GLN A 259 -21.67 -1.89 -0.96
N THR A 260 -21.36 -1.49 -2.18
CA THR A 260 -21.23 -0.12 -2.63
C THR A 260 -21.97 0.04 -3.94
N VAL A 261 -22.87 1.00 -3.99
CA VAL A 261 -23.65 1.33 -5.18
C VAL A 261 -23.19 2.69 -5.69
N TYR A 262 -22.78 2.74 -6.95
CA TYR A 262 -22.53 3.98 -7.68
C TYR A 262 -23.74 4.29 -8.56
N GLY A 263 -24.36 5.46 -8.41
CA GLY A 263 -25.63 5.80 -9.06
C GLY A 263 -26.39 6.87 -8.32
#